data_AF-A0A7S3RL98-F1
#
_entry.id   AF-A0A7S3RL98-F1
#
_cell.length_a   1.000
_cell.length_b   1.000
_cell.length_c   1.000
_cell.angle_alpha   90.00
_cell.angle_beta   90.00
_cell.angle_gamma   90.00
#
_symmetry.space_group_name_H-M   'P 1'
#
loop_
_entity.id
_entity.type
_entity.pdbx_description
1 polymer ?
#
loop_
_entity_poly.entity_id
_entity_poly.type
_entity_poly.pdbx_seq_one_letter_code
_entity_poly.pdbx_strand_id
1 'polypeptide(L)'
;SPSFLSSQSDMSANLLEYIRDSELGANLCSQTPFGTRALIYADYTASGRALSFIEEFVREAILPTYGNTHTATTKTGRQTSDFVAEARAMIKTYLRCNDRGKTNADRLLFA
;
A
#
# COMPACT_ATOMS: atom_id res chain seq x y z
N SER A 1 -2.57 -20.82 -31.82
CA SER A 1 -1.64 -21.04 -30.70
C SER A 1 -2.19 -20.36 -29.45
N PRO A 2 -2.58 -21.08 -28.38
CA PRO A 2 -3.32 -20.52 -27.24
C PRO A 2 -2.45 -20.07 -26.04
N SER A 3 -1.13 -20.17 -26.14
CA SER A 3 -0.18 -20.00 -25.01
C SER A 3 -0.09 -18.59 -24.41
N PHE A 4 -0.56 -17.55 -25.10
CA PHE A 4 -0.47 -16.16 -24.60
C PHE A 4 -1.59 -15.81 -23.61
N LEU A 5 -2.78 -16.42 -23.77
CA LEU A 5 -3.93 -16.14 -22.91
C LEU A 5 -3.85 -16.88 -21.56
N SER A 6 -3.23 -18.07 -21.51
CA SER A 6 -3.05 -18.82 -20.26
C SER A 6 -2.05 -18.14 -19.31
N SER A 7 -0.96 -17.59 -19.85
CA SER A 7 0.07 -16.92 -19.04
C SER A 7 -0.49 -15.72 -18.25
N GLN A 8 -1.41 -14.95 -18.84
CA GLN A 8 -1.96 -13.77 -18.18
C GLN A 8 -2.99 -14.12 -17.11
N SER A 9 -3.81 -15.16 -17.35
CA SER A 9 -4.73 -15.67 -16.32
C SER A 9 -3.97 -16.23 -15.12
N ASP A 10 -2.88 -16.97 -15.36
CA ASP A 10 -2.08 -17.57 -14.30
C ASP A 10 -1.39 -16.51 -13.44
N MET A 11 -0.87 -15.44 -14.05
CA MET A 11 -0.31 -14.30 -13.31
C MET A 11 -1.35 -13.58 -12.46
N SER A 12 -2.55 -13.37 -12.99
CA SER A 12 -3.63 -12.73 -12.22
C SER A 12 -4.09 -13.59 -11.05
N ALA A 13 -4.17 -14.91 -11.23
CA ALA A 13 -4.51 -15.86 -10.17
C ALA A 13 -3.45 -15.85 -9.06
N ASN A 14 -2.17 -15.90 -9.42
CA ASN A 14 -1.06 -15.85 -8.48
C ASN A 14 -1.03 -14.53 -7.68
N LEU A 15 -1.34 -13.40 -8.33
CA LEU A 15 -1.43 -12.11 -7.63
C LEU A 15 -2.60 -12.08 -6.64
N LEU A 16 -3.76 -12.60 -7.02
CA LEU A 16 -4.93 -12.64 -6.14
C LEU A 16 -4.69 -13.56 -4.94
N GLU A 17 -4.02 -14.69 -5.14
CA GLU A 17 -3.62 -15.60 -4.07
C GLU A 17 -2.64 -14.91 -3.12
N TYR A 18 -1.61 -14.24 -3.66
CA TYR A 18 -0.66 -13.47 -2.86
C TYR A 18 -1.34 -12.37 -2.01
N ILE A 19 -2.30 -11.64 -2.58
CA ILE A 19 -3.05 -10.62 -1.83
C ILE A 19 -3.83 -11.25 -0.68
N ARG A 20 -4.53 -12.37 -0.94
CA ARG A 20 -5.31 -13.08 0.09
C ARG A 20 -4.44 -13.61 1.21
N ASP A 21 -3.29 -14.20 0.88
CA ASP A 21 -2.34 -14.72 1.86
C ASP A 21 -1.67 -13.62 2.69
N SER A 22 -1.63 -12.40 2.13
CA SER A 22 -1.07 -11.22 2.80
C SER A 22 -2.06 -10.54 3.74
N GLU A 23 -3.35 -10.89 3.74
CA GLU A 23 -4.35 -10.26 4.61
C GLU A 23 -4.11 -10.58 6.09
N LEU A 24 -3.80 -9.53 6.85
CA LEU A 24 -3.53 -9.68 8.28
C LEU A 24 -4.79 -10.06 9.04
N GLY A 25 -4.74 -11.24 9.66
CA GLY A 25 -5.79 -11.82 10.48
C GLY A 25 -6.88 -12.55 9.71
N ALA A 26 -6.65 -12.93 8.44
CA ALA A 26 -7.58 -13.72 7.63
C ALA A 26 -8.09 -14.98 8.36
N ASN A 27 -7.22 -15.62 9.16
CA ASN A 27 -7.51 -16.86 9.87
C ASN A 27 -7.73 -16.67 11.39
N LEU A 28 -8.06 -15.45 11.82
CA LEU A 28 -8.36 -15.21 13.23
C LEU A 28 -9.59 -16.01 13.65
N CYS A 29 -9.48 -16.70 14.78
CA CYS A 29 -10.61 -17.34 15.42
C CYS A 29 -10.93 -16.61 16.72
N SER A 30 -12.22 -16.47 17.01
CA SER A 30 -12.70 -15.88 18.25
C SER A 30 -13.38 -16.92 19.11
N GLN A 31 -13.21 -16.82 20.43
CA GLN A 31 -13.95 -17.64 21.37
C GLN A 31 -15.36 -17.10 21.51
N THR A 32 -16.34 -17.96 21.29
CA THR A 32 -17.75 -17.65 21.47
C THR A 32 -18.36 -18.60 22.51
N PRO A 33 -19.52 -18.27 23.11
CA PRO A 33 -20.25 -19.20 23.97
C PRO A 33 -20.61 -20.54 23.29
N PHE A 34 -20.53 -20.61 21.96
CA PHE A 34 -20.80 -21.80 21.16
C PHE A 34 -19.52 -22.45 20.61
N GLY A 35 -18.36 -22.17 21.24
CA GLY A 35 -17.05 -22.67 20.84
C GLY A 35 -16.25 -21.68 19.99
N THR A 36 -15.08 -22.14 19.55
CA THR A 36 -14.18 -21.36 18.69
C THR A 36 -14.76 -21.26 17.29
N ARG A 37 -14.91 -20.04 16.79
CA ARG A 37 -15.43 -19.77 15.43
C ARG A 37 -14.47 -18.88 14.65
N ALA A 38 -14.40 -19.10 13.35
CA ALA A 38 -13.65 -18.21 12.46
C ALA A 38 -14.25 -16.80 12.49
N LEU A 39 -13.38 -15.79 12.61
CA LEU A 39 -13.75 -14.40 12.49
C LEU A 39 -13.82 -14.04 11.00
N ILE A 40 -15.04 -13.90 10.49
CA ILE A 40 -15.26 -13.52 9.10
C ILE A 40 -15.34 -11.99 9.02
N TYR A 41 -14.40 -11.37 8.31
CA TYR A 41 -14.47 -9.96 7.98
C TYR A 41 -15.35 -9.78 6.75
N ALA A 42 -16.47 -9.09 6.89
CA ALA A 42 -17.47 -8.93 5.84
C ALA A 42 -17.68 -7.47 5.38
N ASP A 43 -16.89 -6.53 5.92
CA ASP A 43 -17.07 -5.09 5.68
C ASP A 43 -15.90 -4.46 4.89
N TYR A 44 -15.50 -5.15 3.81
CA TYR A 44 -14.47 -4.65 2.90
C TYR A 44 -14.88 -3.35 2.18
N THR A 45 -16.17 -3.01 2.18
CA THR A 45 -16.70 -1.75 1.65
C THR A 45 -16.40 -0.56 2.54
N ALA A 46 -16.38 -0.73 3.86
CA ALA A 46 -16.02 0.35 4.79
C ALA A 46 -14.51 0.55 4.83
N SER A 47 -13.73 -0.54 4.89
CA SER A 47 -12.27 -0.51 4.83
C SER A 47 -11.71 -1.84 4.34
N GLY A 48 -10.62 -1.79 3.58
CA GLY A 48 -9.80 -2.98 3.35
C GLY A 48 -9.10 -3.44 4.63
N ARG A 49 -8.71 -4.71 4.68
CA ARG A 49 -7.80 -5.22 5.72
C ARG A 49 -6.37 -4.80 5.42
N ALA A 50 -5.55 -4.68 6.46
CA ALA A 50 -4.12 -4.45 6.32
C ALA A 50 -3.45 -5.63 5.62
N LEU A 51 -2.47 -5.34 4.77
CA LEU A 51 -1.70 -6.33 4.01
C LEU A 51 -0.26 -6.36 4.52
N SER A 52 0.25 -7.56 4.79
CA SER A 52 1.58 -7.77 5.39
C SER A 52 2.69 -7.04 4.65
N PHE A 53 2.72 -7.09 3.32
CA PHE A 53 3.75 -6.42 2.52
C PHE A 53 3.69 -4.89 2.58
N ILE A 54 2.51 -4.31 2.78
CA ILE A 54 2.37 -2.86 3.00
C ILE A 54 2.90 -2.49 4.37
N GLU A 55 2.52 -3.24 5.41
CA GLU A 55 2.97 -2.99 6.78
C GLU A 55 4.48 -3.21 6.93
N GLU A 56 5.05 -4.21 6.25
CA GLU A 56 6.50 -4.43 6.16
C GLU A 56 7.19 -3.21 5.55
N PHE A 57 6.67 -2.68 4.44
CA PHE A 57 7.24 -1.50 3.79
C PHE A 57 7.15 -0.26 4.69
N VAL A 58 6.01 -0.03 5.35
CA VAL A 58 5.87 1.07 6.31
C VAL A 58 6.92 0.91 7.42
N ARG A 59 7.03 -0.28 8.00
CA ARG A 59 7.96 -0.59 9.09
C ARG A 59 9.43 -0.42 8.70
N GLU A 60 9.84 -0.92 7.54
CA GLU A 60 11.25 -1.00 7.14
C GLU A 60 11.72 0.22 6.34
N ALA A 61 10.86 0.81 5.50
CA ALA A 61 11.26 1.92 4.63
C ALA A 61 10.87 3.29 5.19
N ILE A 62 9.72 3.40 5.86
CA ILE A 62 9.17 4.70 6.29
C ILE A 62 9.58 5.00 7.73
N LEU A 63 9.23 4.12 8.67
CA LEU A 63 9.40 4.37 10.11
C LEU A 63 10.84 4.68 10.56
N PRO A 64 11.92 4.09 10.00
CA PRO A 64 13.28 4.37 10.46
C PRO A 64 13.73 5.82 10.22
N THR A 65 13.13 6.48 9.24
CA THR A 65 13.44 7.88 8.90
C THR A 65 12.29 8.83 9.22
N TYR A 66 11.22 8.33 9.86
CA TYR A 66 10.08 9.13 10.24
C TYR A 66 10.49 10.23 11.24
N GLY A 67 10.19 11.47 10.89
CA GLY A 67 10.42 12.63 11.73
C GLY A 67 9.27 13.61 11.60
N ASN A 68 8.83 14.18 12.73
CA ASN A 68 7.83 15.23 12.70
C ASN A 68 8.27 16.38 11.80
N THR A 69 7.40 16.76 10.87
CA THR A 69 7.69 17.72 9.79
C THR A 69 7.89 19.17 10.26
N HIS A 70 7.75 19.44 11.56
CA HIS A 70 7.91 20.76 12.17
C HIS A 70 9.36 21.12 12.52
N THR A 71 10.33 20.24 12.24
CA THR A 71 11.75 20.51 12.42
C THR A 71 12.50 20.16 11.13
N ALA A 72 12.36 21.02 10.13
CA ALA A 72 12.92 20.86 8.77
C ALA A 72 14.46 20.76 8.70
N THR A 73 15.15 20.86 9.84
CA THR A 73 16.61 20.85 9.96
C THR A 73 17.23 19.48 10.22
N THR A 74 16.43 18.43 10.46
CA THR A 74 16.94 17.05 10.61
C THR A 74 16.73 16.24 9.32
N LYS A 75 17.66 15.32 9.03
CA LYS A 75 17.56 14.41 7.85
C LYS A 75 16.22 13.65 7.79
N THR A 76 15.63 13.35 8.95
CA THR A 76 14.36 12.61 9.09
C THR A 76 13.12 13.45 8.76
N GLY A 77 13.08 14.73 9.13
CA GLY A 77 11.96 15.63 8.80
C GLY A 77 11.84 15.93 7.31
N ARG A 78 12.98 16.02 6.61
CA ARG A 78 13.01 16.18 5.14
C ARG A 78 12.53 14.92 4.43
N GLN A 79 13.06 13.75 4.81
CA GLN A 79 12.68 12.46 4.21
C GLN A 79 11.18 12.19 4.32
N THR A 80 10.58 12.48 5.48
CA THR A 80 9.13 12.32 5.69
C THR A 80 8.32 13.25 4.79
N SER A 81 8.78 14.48 4.57
CA SER A 81 8.12 15.44 3.67
C SER A 81 8.21 14.99 2.20
N ASP A 82 9.34 14.43 1.79
CA ASP A 82 9.57 13.90 0.45
C ASP A 82 8.65 12.70 0.17
N PHE A 83 8.51 11.76 1.12
CA PHE A 83 7.55 10.64 1.01
C PHE A 83 6.11 11.11 0.80
N VAL A 84 5.66 12.14 1.54
CA VAL A 84 4.31 12.69 1.39
C VAL A 84 4.13 13.36 0.03
N ALA A 85 5.14 14.08 -0.47
CA ALA A 85 5.10 14.71 -1.79
C ALA A 85 5.01 13.66 -2.91
N GLU A 86 5.81 12.60 -2.82
CA GLU A 86 5.82 11.50 -3.78
C GLU A 86 4.49 10.73 -3.79
N ALA A 87 3.96 10.39 -2.61
CA ALA A 87 2.67 9.72 -2.50
C ALA A 87 1.55 10.53 -3.18
N ARG A 88 1.54 11.86 -2.99
CA ARG A 88 0.59 12.76 -3.67
C ARG A 88 0.77 12.73 -5.19
N ALA A 89 2.00 12.75 -5.68
CA ALA A 89 2.28 12.69 -7.12
C ALA A 89 1.84 11.35 -7.74
N MET A 90 2.08 10.22 -7.06
CA MET A 90 1.63 8.90 -7.48
C MET A 90 0.10 8.83 -7.54
N ILE A 91 -0.60 9.21 -6.47
CA ILE A 91 -2.08 9.21 -6.43
C ILE A 91 -2.65 10.05 -7.58
N LYS A 92 -2.09 11.24 -7.80
CA LYS A 92 -2.49 12.13 -8.89
C LYS A 92 -2.33 11.47 -10.26
N THR A 93 -1.22 10.76 -10.46
CA THR A 93 -0.94 10.03 -11.71
C THR A 93 -1.92 8.88 -11.92
N TYR A 94 -2.17 8.06 -10.88
CA TYR A 94 -3.12 6.95 -10.93
C TYR A 94 -4.55 7.40 -11.22
N LEU A 95 -4.96 8.52 -10.63
CA LEU A 95 -6.27 9.13 -10.88
C LEU A 95 -6.33 9.95 -12.18
N ARG A 96 -5.22 10.02 -12.93
CA ARG A 96 -5.06 10.87 -14.13
C ARG A 96 -5.43 12.34 -13.88
N CYS A 97 -5.21 12.80 -12.65
CA CYS A 97 -5.42 14.18 -12.22
C CYS A 97 -4.24 15.07 -12.65
N ASN A 98 -3.71 14.92 -13.86
CA ASN A 98 -2.66 15.79 -14.37
C ASN A 98 -3.21 17.21 -14.36
N ASP A 99 -2.52 18.15 -13.69
CA ASP A 99 -2.95 19.55 -13.66
C ASP A 99 -2.94 20.05 -15.10
N ARG A 100 -4.09 20.07 -15.76
CA ARG A 100 -4.31 20.84 -16.99
C ARG A 100 -4.28 22.33 -16.64
N GLY A 101 -3.15 22.83 -16.17
CA GLY A 101 -2.99 24.24 -15.83
C GLY A 101 -1.87 24.65 -14.87
N LYS A 102 -1.02 23.75 -14.34
CA LYS A 102 0.14 24.16 -13.54
C LYS A 102 1.42 23.45 -13.97
N THR A 103 2.12 24.08 -14.90
CA THR A 103 3.55 23.84 -15.13
C THR A 103 4.31 24.29 -13.88
N ASN A 104 5.07 23.40 -13.23
CA ASN A 104 6.44 23.71 -12.83
C ASN A 104 7.19 22.52 -12.22
N ALA A 105 8.31 22.23 -12.88
CA ALA A 105 9.55 21.61 -12.40
C ALA A 105 9.49 20.17 -11.87
N ASP A 106 9.60 19.23 -12.82
CA ASP A 106 10.21 17.93 -12.58
C ASP A 106 11.59 18.10 -11.94
N ARG A 107 11.73 17.61 -10.71
CA ARG A 107 13.00 17.21 -10.13
C ARG A 107 12.84 15.79 -9.59
N LEU A 108 12.93 14.84 -10.50
CA LEU A 108 13.38 13.49 -10.16
C LEU A 108 14.85 13.60 -9.75
N LEU A 109 15.12 13.54 -8.45
CA LEU A 109 16.47 13.42 -7.90
C LEU A 109 16.58 12.04 -7.25
N PHE A 110 16.83 11.04 -8.08
CA PHE A 110 17.53 9.83 -7.68
C PHE A 110 18.58 9.51 -8.76
N ALA A 111 19.83 9.78 -8.42
CA ALA A 111 21.05 9.14 -8.86
C ALA A 111 21.89 8.89 -7.61
#